data_AF-A0ABD2W5C7-F1
#
_entry.id   AF-A0ABD2W5C7-F1
#
_cell.length_a   1.000
_cell.length_b   1.000
_cell.length_c   1.000
_cell.angle_alpha   90.00
_cell.angle_beta   90.00
_cell.angle_gamma   90.00
#
_symmetry.space_group_name_H-M   'P 1'
#
loop_
_entity.id
_entity.type
_entity.pdbx_description
1 polymer ?
#
loop_
_entity_poly.entity_id
_entity_poly.type
_entity_poly.pdbx_seq_one_letter_code
_entity_poly.pdbx_strand_id
1 'polypeptide(L)'
;MKVLPPANDCDILSWLELAVKDIFTYVTGPSASENSRVGISISSRHLLNSSAGLSIRPLKNLLAKDLVDLIMGLAQSNTSFYVDEPFDLIATFIDVPHGYGRKRAPVDINTASKRSIVAINNDDDLCLPRALVVGEVYLKYRSDITSEAQKESGFAREMRVGVCNAN
;
A
#
# COMPACT_ATOMS: atom_id res chain seq x y z
N MET A 1 -18.36 20.14 -5.60
CA MET A 1 -17.90 21.35 -6.32
C MET A 1 -18.67 21.43 -7.63
N LYS A 2 -19.08 22.63 -8.08
CA LYS A 2 -19.69 22.83 -9.41
C LYS A 2 -18.70 23.63 -10.26
N VAL A 3 -18.31 23.09 -11.41
CA VAL A 3 -17.47 23.79 -12.41
C VAL A 3 -18.39 24.51 -13.39
N LEU A 4 -18.11 25.77 -13.67
CA LEU A 4 -18.88 26.57 -14.63
C LEU A 4 -18.51 26.18 -16.07
N PRO A 5 -19.47 26.11 -17.01
CA PRO A 5 -19.20 25.76 -18.40
C PRO A 5 -18.22 26.75 -19.07
N PRO A 6 -17.51 26.33 -20.13
CA PRO A 6 -16.62 27.21 -20.88
C PRO A 6 -17.38 28.39 -21.50
N ALA A 7 -16.70 29.54 -21.64
CA ALA A 7 -17.19 30.65 -22.45
C ALA A 7 -17.21 30.28 -23.95
N ASN A 8 -18.09 30.92 -24.73
CA ASN A 8 -18.40 30.56 -26.13
C ASN A 8 -17.19 30.62 -27.10
N ASP A 9 -16.12 31.29 -26.69
CA ASP A 9 -14.93 31.63 -27.45
C ASP A 9 -13.63 31.15 -26.77
N CYS A 10 -13.77 30.26 -25.78
CA CYS A 10 -12.65 29.67 -25.06
C CYS A 10 -12.20 28.35 -25.70
N ASP A 11 -10.88 28.10 -25.72
CA ASP A 11 -10.35 26.79 -26.05
C ASP A 11 -10.78 25.77 -24.99
N ILE A 12 -11.51 24.74 -25.43
CA ILE A 12 -12.14 23.73 -24.56
C ILE A 12 -11.08 22.95 -23.77
N LEU A 13 -9.94 22.64 -24.38
CA LEU A 13 -8.86 21.91 -23.71
C LEU A 13 -8.23 22.78 -22.62
N SER A 14 -7.92 24.04 -22.93
CA SER A 14 -7.41 25.00 -21.96
C SER A 14 -8.39 25.21 -20.79
N TRP A 15 -9.69 25.32 -21.06
CA TRP A 15 -10.71 25.43 -20.02
C TRP A 15 -10.75 24.18 -19.13
N LEU A 16 -10.70 22.98 -19.73
CA LEU A 16 -10.73 21.73 -18.98
C LEU A 16 -9.51 21.60 -18.06
N GLU A 17 -8.33 21.94 -18.56
CA GLU A 17 -7.11 21.94 -17.74
C GLU A 17 -7.20 22.91 -16.56
N LEU A 18 -7.79 24.10 -16.76
CA LEU A 18 -8.02 25.07 -15.68
C LEU A 18 -9.03 24.55 -14.66
N ALA A 19 -10.14 23.98 -15.12
CA ALA A 19 -11.14 23.36 -14.25
C ALA A 19 -10.53 22.23 -13.39
N VAL A 20 -9.68 21.39 -14.00
CA VAL A 20 -8.97 20.32 -13.28
C VAL A 20 -7.98 20.88 -12.27
N LYS A 21 -7.27 21.98 -12.58
CA LYS A 21 -6.39 22.67 -11.62
C LYS A 21 -7.17 23.27 -10.44
N ASP A 22 -8.37 23.80 -10.67
CA ASP A 22 -9.23 24.29 -9.60
C ASP A 22 -9.70 23.14 -8.69
N ILE A 23 -10.10 22.01 -9.29
CA ILE A 23 -10.45 20.79 -8.53
C ILE A 23 -9.25 20.30 -7.73
N PHE A 24 -8.07 20.26 -8.33
CA PHE A 24 -6.84 19.87 -7.63
C PHE A 24 -6.59 20.77 -6.43
N THR A 25 -6.69 22.09 -6.61
CA THR A 25 -6.51 23.07 -5.52
C THR A 25 -7.54 22.89 -4.42
N TYR A 26 -8.79 22.58 -4.77
CA TYR A 26 -9.84 22.26 -3.80
C TYR A 26 -9.55 20.97 -3.03
N VAL A 27 -9.06 19.94 -3.71
CA VAL A 27 -8.70 18.65 -3.10
C VAL A 27 -7.50 18.79 -2.18
N THR A 28 -6.44 19.49 -2.61
CA THR A 28 -5.20 19.63 -1.83
C THR A 28 -5.18 20.81 -0.86
N GLY A 29 -6.17 21.70 -0.94
CA GLY A 29 -6.30 22.90 -0.12
C GLY A 29 -6.55 22.69 1.39
N PRO A 30 -7.19 21.59 1.86
CA PRO A 30 -7.23 21.28 3.29
C PRO A 30 -5.81 21.08 3.82
N SER A 31 -5.51 21.65 4.99
CA SER A 31 -4.20 21.58 5.67
C SER A 31 -3.82 20.13 6.00
N ALA A 32 -3.35 19.41 5.00
CA ALA A 32 -2.84 18.07 5.12
C ALA A 32 -1.46 18.11 5.77
N SER A 33 -1.21 17.22 6.71
CA SER A 33 0.09 17.06 7.35
C SER A 33 1.16 16.73 6.29
N GLU A 34 2.43 17.01 6.59
CA GLU A 34 3.56 16.69 5.69
C GLU A 34 3.63 15.19 5.30
N ASN A 35 3.01 14.33 6.12
CA ASN A 35 2.96 12.88 5.92
C ASN A 35 1.63 12.37 5.38
N SER A 36 0.69 13.27 5.07
CA SER A 36 -0.58 12.88 4.50
C SER A 36 -0.35 12.23 3.14
N ARG A 37 -1.03 11.11 2.94
CA ARG A 37 -1.10 10.41 1.66
C ARG A 37 -2.48 10.58 1.07
N VAL A 38 -2.54 10.60 -0.24
CA VAL A 38 -3.77 10.77 -0.99
C VAL A 38 -3.87 9.68 -2.05
N GLY A 39 -5.04 9.05 -2.13
CA GLY A 39 -5.47 8.26 -3.29
C GLY A 39 -6.62 8.98 -3.98
N ILE A 40 -6.68 8.89 -5.30
CA ILE A 40 -7.78 9.47 -6.09
C ILE A 40 -8.45 8.35 -6.86
N SER A 41 -9.78 8.30 -6.81
CA SER A 41 -10.58 7.45 -7.68
C SER A 41 -11.65 8.27 -8.38
N ILE A 42 -11.95 7.87 -9.61
CA ILE A 42 -13.03 8.37 -10.44
C ILE A 42 -14.00 7.20 -10.63
N SER A 43 -15.25 7.46 -10.33
CA SER A 43 -16.36 6.55 -10.62
C SER A 43 -17.37 7.25 -11.50
N SER A 44 -17.83 6.54 -12.52
CA SER A 44 -18.93 6.95 -13.39
C SER A 44 -19.76 5.71 -13.71
N ARG A 45 -21.04 5.90 -14.01
CA ARG A 45 -21.94 4.83 -14.46
C ARG A 45 -21.46 4.19 -15.77
N HIS A 46 -20.56 4.84 -16.49
CA HIS A 46 -20.09 4.44 -17.81
C HIS A 46 -18.71 3.78 -17.81
N LEU A 47 -18.07 3.60 -16.66
CA LEU A 47 -16.81 2.86 -16.54
C LEU A 47 -17.10 1.35 -16.43
N LEU A 48 -16.47 0.56 -17.31
CA LEU A 48 -16.59 -0.91 -17.33
C LEU A 48 -16.01 -1.56 -16.06
N ASN A 49 -14.89 -1.02 -15.59
CA ASN A 49 -14.34 -1.32 -14.27
C ASN A 49 -14.92 -0.30 -13.29
N SER A 50 -15.43 -0.76 -12.15
CA SER A 50 -16.20 0.05 -11.18
C SER A 50 -15.56 1.39 -10.77
N SER A 51 -14.24 1.53 -10.95
CA SER A 51 -13.52 2.79 -10.80
C SER A 51 -12.18 2.76 -11.53
N ALA A 52 -11.64 3.93 -11.83
CA ALA A 52 -10.26 4.13 -12.24
C ALA A 52 -9.63 5.18 -11.35
N GLY A 53 -8.31 5.17 -11.15
CA GLY A 53 -7.72 6.08 -10.19
C GLY A 53 -6.21 6.07 -10.12
N LEU A 54 -5.70 6.97 -9.29
CA LEU A 54 -4.30 7.05 -8.91
C LEU A 54 -4.10 6.31 -7.60
N SER A 55 -3.08 5.47 -7.56
CA SER A 55 -2.63 4.80 -6.34
C SER A 55 -2.32 5.80 -5.23
N ILE A 56 -2.53 5.37 -3.98
CA ILE A 56 -2.17 6.12 -2.79
C ILE A 56 -0.70 6.54 -2.86
N ARG A 57 -0.43 7.83 -2.70
CA ARG A 57 0.90 8.43 -2.77
C ARG A 57 1.03 9.58 -1.78
N PRO A 58 2.26 9.98 -1.39
CA PRO A 58 2.45 11.20 -0.60
C PRO A 58 1.78 12.39 -1.28
N LEU A 59 1.10 13.25 -0.52
CA LEU A 59 0.38 14.40 -1.09
C LEU A 59 1.30 15.31 -1.90
N LYS A 60 2.54 15.51 -1.43
CA LYS A 60 3.59 16.26 -2.14
C LYS A 60 3.96 15.72 -3.52
N ASN A 61 3.66 14.45 -3.79
CA ASN A 61 3.93 13.79 -5.07
C ASN A 61 2.70 13.76 -5.98
N LEU A 62 1.57 14.33 -5.56
CA LEU A 62 0.40 14.48 -6.41
C LEU A 62 0.47 15.83 -7.12
N LEU A 63 0.45 15.81 -8.46
CA LEU A 63 0.45 17.00 -9.29
C LEU A 63 -0.91 17.19 -9.98
N ALA A 64 -1.28 18.44 -10.26
CA ALA A 64 -2.47 18.73 -11.06
C ALA A 64 -2.45 18.00 -12.42
N LYS A 65 -1.26 17.86 -13.01
CA LYS A 65 -1.06 17.10 -14.25
C LYS A 65 -1.46 15.63 -14.12
N ASP A 66 -1.19 14.97 -12.98
CA ASP A 66 -1.57 13.57 -12.79
C ASP A 66 -3.10 13.38 -12.91
N LEU A 67 -3.85 14.39 -12.46
CA LEU A 67 -5.31 14.40 -12.49
C LEU A 67 -5.85 14.67 -13.90
N VAL A 68 -5.20 15.57 -14.65
CA VAL A 68 -5.49 15.80 -16.08
C VAL A 68 -5.22 14.53 -16.87
N ASP A 69 -4.03 13.94 -16.71
CA ASP A 69 -3.62 12.74 -17.43
C ASP A 69 -4.54 11.55 -17.13
N LEU A 70 -5.02 11.42 -15.87
CA LEU A 70 -6.03 10.42 -15.51
C LEU A 70 -7.35 10.62 -16.27
N ILE A 71 -7.91 11.84 -16.26
CA ILE A 71 -9.20 12.13 -16.89
C ILE A 71 -9.09 11.95 -18.42
N MET A 72 -8.03 12.48 -19.03
CA MET A 72 -7.79 12.35 -20.46
C MET A 72 -7.55 10.89 -20.86
N GLY A 73 -6.79 10.15 -20.05
CA GLY A 73 -6.58 8.71 -20.24
C GLY A 73 -7.89 7.93 -20.19
N LEU A 74 -8.82 8.29 -19.31
CA LEU A 74 -10.14 7.65 -19.24
C LEU A 74 -10.99 7.95 -20.47
N ALA A 75 -11.03 9.21 -20.92
CA ALA A 75 -11.73 9.60 -22.14
C ALA A 75 -11.18 8.92 -23.39
N GLN A 76 -9.87 8.66 -23.44
CA GLN A 76 -9.24 7.98 -24.58
C GLN A 76 -9.39 6.45 -24.53
N SER A 77 -9.40 5.85 -23.34
CA SER A 77 -9.43 4.38 -23.18
C SER A 77 -10.82 3.79 -23.07
N ASN A 78 -11.85 4.58 -22.74
CA ASN A 78 -13.24 4.13 -22.64
C ASN A 78 -14.12 4.91 -23.59
N THR A 79 -14.67 4.24 -24.61
CA THR A 79 -15.59 4.84 -25.59
C THR A 79 -16.91 5.32 -24.98
N SER A 80 -17.24 4.85 -23.77
CA SER A 80 -18.44 5.22 -23.03
C SER A 80 -18.20 6.34 -22.00
N PHE A 81 -16.95 6.72 -21.73
CA PHE A 81 -16.65 7.77 -20.77
C PHE A 81 -16.64 9.13 -21.46
N TYR A 82 -17.62 9.96 -21.12
CA TYR A 82 -17.76 11.31 -21.62
C TYR A 82 -17.43 12.32 -20.52
N VAL A 83 -16.54 13.28 -20.81
CA VAL A 83 -16.05 14.26 -19.82
C VAL A 83 -17.13 15.29 -19.46
N ASP A 84 -18.09 15.51 -20.36
CA ASP A 84 -19.27 16.36 -20.18
C ASP A 84 -20.40 15.67 -19.40
N GLU A 85 -20.29 14.37 -19.12
CA GLU A 85 -21.21 13.65 -18.24
C GLU A 85 -20.78 13.72 -16.76
N PRO A 86 -21.74 13.64 -15.81
CA PRO A 86 -21.42 13.67 -14.39
C PRO A 86 -20.64 12.41 -13.98
N PHE A 87 -19.50 12.63 -13.35
CA PHE A 87 -18.70 11.61 -12.68
C PHE A 87 -18.34 12.06 -11.26
N ASP A 88 -18.08 11.09 -10.40
CA ASP A 88 -17.65 11.32 -9.03
C ASP A 88 -16.12 11.24 -8.96
N LEU A 89 -15.50 12.26 -8.37
CA LEU A 89 -14.09 12.25 -8.03
C LEU A 89 -13.96 12.14 -6.51
N ILE A 90 -13.36 11.04 -6.05
CA ILE A 90 -13.20 10.71 -4.64
C ILE A 90 -11.72 10.84 -4.30
N ALA A 91 -11.41 11.72 -3.35
CA ALA A 91 -10.09 11.85 -2.76
C ALA A 91 -10.08 11.19 -1.38
N THR A 92 -9.23 10.18 -1.20
CA THR A 92 -9.05 9.47 0.07
C THR A 92 -7.77 9.95 0.73
N PHE A 93 -7.90 10.64 1.86
CA PHE A 93 -6.77 11.10 2.67
C PHE A 93 -6.44 10.11 3.76
N ILE A 94 -5.15 9.84 3.92
CA ILE A 94 -4.62 8.94 4.94
C ILE A 94 -3.51 9.70 5.67
N ASP A 95 -3.76 10.01 6.93
CA ASP A 95 -2.72 10.51 7.83
C ASP A 95 -2.02 9.31 8.45
N VAL A 96 -0.77 9.09 8.01
CA VAL A 96 0.06 8.05 8.61
C VAL A 96 0.59 8.59 9.94
N PRO A 97 0.21 8.00 11.09
CA PRO A 97 0.75 8.45 12.36
C PRO A 97 2.26 8.25 12.36
N HIS A 98 3.01 9.30 12.69
CA HIS A 98 4.42 9.14 13.00
C HIS A 98 4.54 8.24 14.23
N GLY A 99 5.02 7.02 14.02
CA GLY A 99 5.52 6.22 15.13
C GLY A 99 6.64 7.02 15.80
N TYR A 100 6.56 7.24 17.11
CA TYR A 100 7.54 8.08 17.83
C TYR A 100 9.00 7.63 17.72
N GLY A 101 9.28 6.50 17.06
CA GLY A 101 10.45 5.69 17.31
C GLY A 101 10.43 5.29 18.79
N ARG A 102 10.53 4.01 19.10
CA ARG A 102 10.77 3.67 20.51
C ARG A 102 12.13 4.30 20.85
N LYS A 103 12.18 5.34 21.69
CA LYS A 103 13.44 5.73 22.36
C LYS A 103 13.91 4.44 23.01
N ARG A 104 14.95 3.82 22.42
CA ARG A 104 15.49 2.58 22.95
C ARG A 104 15.89 2.91 24.38
N ALA A 105 15.28 2.26 25.37
CA ALA A 105 15.84 2.29 26.71
C ALA A 105 17.31 1.86 26.56
N PRO A 106 18.27 2.59 27.16
CA PRO A 106 19.67 2.22 27.07
C PRO A 106 19.79 0.75 27.50
N VAL A 107 20.46 -0.04 26.66
CA VAL A 107 20.69 -1.46 26.93
C VAL A 107 21.60 -1.53 28.15
N ASP A 108 21.04 -1.89 29.30
CA ASP A 108 21.79 -2.17 30.53
C ASP A 108 22.32 -3.62 30.50
N ILE A 109 23.31 -3.92 31.33
CA ILE A 109 23.93 -5.25 31.51
C ILE A 109 22.88 -6.34 31.78
N ASN A 110 21.74 -5.98 32.38
CA ASN A 110 20.60 -6.86 32.62
C ASN A 110 19.80 -7.25 31.35
N THR A 111 20.00 -6.55 30.23
CA THR A 111 19.37 -6.85 28.93
C THR A 111 20.22 -7.77 28.04
N ALA A 112 21.53 -7.90 28.32
CA ALA A 112 22.43 -8.78 27.57
C ALA A 112 22.10 -10.28 27.77
N SER A 113 21.34 -10.63 28.81
CA SER A 113 20.86 -11.99 29.06
C SER A 113 19.63 -12.38 28.21
N LYS A 114 18.97 -11.42 27.55
CA LYS A 114 17.82 -11.70 26.68
C LYS A 114 18.30 -12.05 25.27
N ARG A 115 18.51 -13.34 25.03
CA ARG A 115 18.93 -13.94 23.74
C ARG A 115 17.97 -13.74 22.54
N SER A 116 16.98 -12.85 22.63
CA SER A 116 15.92 -12.70 21.62
C SER A 116 15.43 -11.25 21.45
N ILE A 117 16.33 -10.27 21.50
CA ILE A 117 16.00 -8.89 21.12
C ILE A 117 16.69 -8.58 19.79
N VAL A 118 15.95 -8.69 18.69
CA VAL A 118 16.37 -8.15 17.39
C VAL A 118 15.86 -6.72 17.31
N ALA A 119 16.77 -5.75 17.46
CA ALA A 119 16.43 -4.34 17.44
C ALA A 119 16.36 -3.82 16.00
N ILE A 120 15.21 -3.97 15.35
CA ILE A 120 14.95 -3.43 14.01
C ILE A 120 14.67 -1.93 14.16
N ASN A 121 15.63 -1.09 13.76
CA ASN A 121 15.40 0.35 13.59
C ASN A 121 14.88 0.55 12.18
N ASN A 122 13.63 1.00 12.05
CA ASN A 122 13.06 1.30 10.75
C ASN A 122 12.53 2.72 10.73
N ASP A 123 13.01 3.50 9.76
CA ASP A 123 12.59 4.88 9.50
C ASP A 123 11.82 4.95 8.16
N ASP A 124 11.26 3.82 7.75
CA ASP A 124 10.48 3.66 6.52
C ASP A 124 9.14 2.95 6.80
N ASP A 125 8.18 3.13 5.87
CA ASP A 125 6.83 2.54 5.95
C ASP A 125 6.81 1.03 5.64
N LEU A 126 7.96 0.36 5.52
CA LEU A 126 8.05 -1.03 5.06
C LEU A 126 7.95 -2.04 6.21
N CYS A 127 7.57 -1.61 7.42
CA CYS A 127 7.40 -2.49 8.58
C CYS A 127 6.44 -3.66 8.29
N LEU A 128 5.31 -3.42 7.62
CA LEU A 128 4.35 -4.46 7.28
C LEU A 128 4.87 -5.40 6.17
N PRO A 129 5.37 -4.90 5.01
CA PRO A 129 6.02 -5.74 4.01
C PRO A 129 7.15 -6.60 4.57
N ARG A 130 8.01 -6.06 5.43
CA ARG A 130 9.12 -6.81 6.04
C ARG A 130 8.63 -7.85 7.04
N ALA A 131 7.61 -7.55 7.84
CA ALA A 131 7.01 -8.53 8.75
C ALA A 131 6.42 -9.73 7.99
N LEU A 132 5.78 -9.49 6.84
CA LEU A 132 5.25 -10.56 5.98
C LEU A 132 6.36 -11.43 5.40
N VAL A 133 7.42 -10.83 4.85
CA VAL A 133 8.56 -11.58 4.31
C VAL A 133 9.27 -12.39 5.39
N VAL A 134 9.50 -11.81 6.57
CA VAL A 134 10.10 -12.52 7.71
C VAL A 134 9.20 -13.67 8.17
N GLY A 135 7.88 -13.46 8.21
CA GLY A 135 6.91 -14.52 8.52
C GLY A 135 6.95 -15.66 7.51
N GLU A 136 7.02 -15.36 6.22
CA GLU A 136 7.11 -16.37 5.15
C GLU A 136 8.41 -17.19 5.24
N VAL A 137 9.55 -16.52 5.44
CA VAL A 137 10.85 -17.19 5.64
C VAL A 137 10.85 -18.05 6.90
N TYR A 138 10.25 -17.57 8.00
CA TYR A 138 10.13 -18.35 9.23
C TYR A 138 9.27 -19.61 9.03
N LEU A 139 8.17 -19.51 8.29
CA LEU A 139 7.32 -20.67 7.97
C LEU A 139 8.06 -21.69 7.08
N LYS A 140 8.83 -21.24 6.07
CA LYS A 140 9.67 -22.12 5.24
C LYS A 140 10.76 -22.82 6.06
N TYR A 141 11.48 -22.06 6.87
CA TYR A 141 12.50 -22.61 7.75
C TYR A 141 11.91 -23.64 8.74
N ARG A 142 10.72 -23.35 9.30
CA ARG A 142 10.00 -24.28 10.17
C ARG A 142 9.53 -25.54 9.43
N SER A 143 9.04 -25.42 8.18
CA SER A 143 8.65 -26.58 7.38
C SER A 143 9.84 -27.48 7.06
N ASP A 144 11.01 -26.89 6.80
CA ASP A 144 12.23 -27.61 6.50
C ASP A 144 12.71 -28.41 7.72
N ILE A 145 12.68 -27.81 8.92
CA ILE A 145 12.95 -28.50 10.20
C ILE A 145 11.99 -29.67 10.41
N THR A 146 10.68 -29.49 10.18
CA THR A 146 9.73 -30.62 10.33
C THR A 146 9.98 -31.73 9.32
N SER A 147 10.51 -31.41 8.14
CA SER A 147 10.85 -32.41 7.11
C SER A 147 12.13 -33.19 7.44
N GLU A 148 13.13 -32.53 8.05
CA GLU A 148 14.37 -33.19 8.52
C GLU A 148 14.11 -34.03 9.78
N ALA A 149 13.31 -33.53 10.72
CA ALA A 149 12.91 -34.28 11.91
C ALA A 149 12.08 -35.54 11.56
N GLN A 150 11.28 -35.50 10.48
CA GLN A 150 10.58 -36.68 9.95
C GLN A 150 11.52 -37.69 9.27
N LYS A 151 12.58 -37.22 8.60
CA LYS A 151 13.62 -38.11 8.02
C LYS A 151 14.45 -38.81 9.11
N GLU A 152 14.82 -38.11 10.19
CA GLU A 152 15.52 -38.72 11.33
C GLU A 152 14.63 -39.69 12.13
N SER A 153 13.34 -39.37 12.27
CA SER A 153 12.37 -40.25 12.94
C SER A 153 12.03 -41.51 12.14
N GLY A 154 12.25 -41.50 10.82
CA GLY A 154 12.14 -42.68 9.95
C GLY A 154 13.30 -43.66 10.13
N PHE A 155 14.51 -43.16 10.38
CA PHE A 155 15.70 -44.00 10.56
C PHE A 155 15.76 -44.66 11.95
N ALA A 156 15.27 -43.98 12.99
CA ALA A 156 15.24 -44.52 14.35
C ALA A 156 14.18 -45.62 14.59
N ARG A 157 13.24 -45.81 13.65
CA ARG A 157 12.15 -46.79 13.78
C ARG A 157 12.47 -48.18 13.23
N GLU A 158 13.58 -48.34 12.51
CA GLU A 158 13.98 -49.62 11.89
C GLU A 158 15.02 -50.40 12.74
N MET A 159 15.52 -49.81 13.84
CA MET A 159 16.53 -50.45 14.72
C MET A 159 15.96 -51.16 15.97
N ARG A 160 14.62 -51.28 16.12
CA ARG A 160 13.96 -51.97 17.25
C ARG A 160 13.05 -53.14 16.85
N VAL A 161 13.49 -53.96 15.90
CA VAL A 161 12.95 -55.32 15.74
C VAL A 161 14.13 -56.28 15.67
N GLY A 162 14.69 -56.59 16.84
CA GLY A 162 15.87 -57.43 16.97
C GLY A 162 15.99 -58.01 18.38
N VAL A 163 15.20 -59.06 18.63
CA VAL A 163 15.49 -60.22 19.49
C VAL A 163 16.05 -59.94 20.89
N CYS A 164 15.19 -60.12 21.90
CA CYS A 164 15.56 -60.80 23.16
C CYS A 164 14.40 -61.72 23.55
N ASN A 165 14.50 -62.99 23.14
CA ASN A 165 13.65 -64.06 23.67
C ASN A 165 14.06 -64.37 25.12
N ALA A 166 13.04 -64.60 25.93
CA ALA A 166 13.13 -65.08 27.29
C ALA A 166 13.85 -66.44 27.37
N ASN A 167 14.72 -66.58 28.38
CA ASN A 167 14.84 -67.76 29.25
C ASN A 167 15.46 -67.31 30.57
#